data_AF-A0A7J4T4D5-F1
#
_entry.id   AF-A0A7J4T4D5-F1
#
_cell.length_a   1.000
_cell.length_b   1.000
_cell.length_c   1.000
_cell.angle_alpha   90.00
_cell.angle_beta   90.00
_cell.angle_gamma   90.00
#
_symmetry.space_group_name_H-M   'P 1'
#
loop_
_entity.id
_entity.type
_entity.pdbx_description
1 polymer ?
#
loop_
_entity_poly.entity_id
_entity_poly.type
_entity_poly.pdbx_seq_one_letter_code
_entity_poly.pdbx_strand_id
1 'polypeptide(L)'
;MQGVWLDGYKICSIGLSFLRWTSRHGFTINLNTPENRVENLAGCGLESSTTTCLQRLGHNLPRDKVIDSLIDTMPKILNRSTV
;
A
#
# COMPACT_ATOMS: atom_id res chain seq x y z
N MET A 1 9.63 9.52 0.00
CA MET A 1 9.51 8.09 -0.35
C MET A 1 8.12 7.83 -0.91
N GLN A 2 7.98 7.25 -2.11
CA GLN A 2 6.65 7.01 -2.71
C GLN A 2 5.82 6.00 -1.90
N GLY A 3 4.55 6.32 -1.70
CA GLY A 3 3.63 5.53 -0.89
C GLY A 3 2.40 6.32 -0.45
N VAL A 4 1.51 5.65 0.29
CA VAL A 4 0.35 6.26 0.93
C VAL A 4 0.59 6.33 2.43
N TRP A 5 0.19 7.46 3.03
CA TRP A 5 0.42 7.82 4.41
C TRP A 5 -0.91 8.06 5.12
N LEU A 6 -0.96 7.67 6.39
CA LEU A 6 -2.10 7.90 7.29
C LEU A 6 -1.53 8.27 8.67
N ASP A 7 -2.00 9.39 9.23
CA ASP A 7 -1.59 9.89 10.55
C ASP A 7 -0.07 9.97 10.75
N GLY A 8 0.66 10.39 9.70
CA GLY A 8 2.13 10.49 9.73
C GLY A 8 2.88 9.18 9.54
N TYR A 9 2.18 8.05 9.40
CA TYR A 9 2.78 6.75 9.15
C TYR A 9 2.58 6.27 7.72
N LYS A 10 3.60 5.62 7.17
CA LYS A 10 3.51 5.00 5.85
C LYS A 10 2.82 3.65 5.96
N ILE A 11 1.68 3.48 5.28
CA ILE A 11 0.88 2.24 5.29
C ILE A 11 0.91 1.49 3.94
N CYS A 12 1.36 2.16 2.88
CA CYS A 12 1.45 1.60 1.55
C CYS A 12 2.75 2.00 0.87
N SER A 13 3.43 1.06 0.24
CA SER A 13 4.62 1.32 -0.57
C SER A 13 4.29 1.16 -2.05
N ILE A 14 4.78 2.08 -2.87
CA ILE A 14 4.59 2.04 -4.32
C ILE A 14 5.96 1.88 -4.96
N GLY A 15 6.10 0.86 -5.80
CA GLY A 15 7.28 0.59 -6.58
C GLY A 15 6.86 0.15 -7.97
N LEU A 16 7.13 0.98 -8.97
CA LEU A 16 6.74 0.73 -10.34
C LEU A 16 7.97 0.68 -11.25
N SER A 17 7.90 -0.18 -12.25
CA SER A 17 8.85 -0.21 -13.36
C SER A 17 8.08 -0.39 -14.65
N PHE A 18 8.69 0.00 -15.77
CA PHE A 18 8.10 -0.17 -17.09
C PHE A 18 9.10 -0.91 -17.98
N LEU A 19 8.65 -1.97 -18.63
CA LEU A 19 9.40 -2.64 -19.69
C LEU A 19 8.53 -2.75 -20.93
N ARG A 20 9.03 -2.25 -22.06
CA ARG A 20 8.31 -2.29 -23.35
C ARG A 20 6.87 -1.80 -23.22
N TRP A 21 6.70 -0.59 -22.67
CA TRP A 21 5.39 0.06 -22.46
C TRP A 21 4.41 -0.69 -21.55
N THR A 22 4.88 -1.70 -20.81
CA THR A 22 4.06 -2.46 -19.87
C THR A 22 4.55 -2.20 -18.44
N SER A 23 3.63 -1.77 -17.56
CA SER A 23 3.93 -1.58 -16.13
C SER A 23 4.20 -2.90 -15.43
N ARG A 24 5.10 -2.90 -14.46
CA ARG A 24 5.50 -4.03 -13.63
C ARG A 24 5.55 -3.64 -12.16
N HIS A 25 5.52 -4.64 -11.27
CA HIS A 25 5.38 -4.50 -9.82
C HIS A 25 4.02 -3.91 -9.45
N GLY A 26 3.97 -2.79 -8.73
CA GLY A 26 2.73 -2.19 -8.28
C GLY A 26 2.90 -1.49 -6.94
N PHE A 27 2.04 -1.84 -6.00
CA PHE A 27 2.05 -1.31 -4.66
C PHE A 27 1.71 -2.41 -3.65
N THR A 28 2.04 -2.17 -2.39
CA THR A 28 1.70 -3.03 -1.25
C THR A 28 0.94 -2.22 -0.22
N ILE A 29 -0.12 -2.79 0.36
CA ILE A 29 -0.86 -2.19 1.47
C ILE A 29 -0.67 -3.06 2.70
N ASN A 30 -0.21 -2.47 3.80
CA ASN A 30 0.01 -3.15 5.06
C ASN A 30 -1.31 -3.20 5.86
N LEU A 31 -1.99 -4.35 5.87
CA LEU A 31 -3.28 -4.50 6.57
C LEU A 31 -3.08 -4.93 8.03
N ASN A 32 -2.59 -6.15 8.23
CA ASN A 32 -2.32 -6.77 9.53
C ASN A 32 -0.97 -7.47 9.46
N THR A 33 0.10 -6.69 9.31
CA THR A 33 1.45 -7.23 9.24
C THR A 33 1.91 -7.64 10.64
N PRO A 34 2.57 -8.81 10.81
CA PRO A 34 3.19 -9.17 12.09
C PRO A 34 4.14 -8.10 12.59
N GLU A 35 4.25 -7.98 13.91
CA GLU A 35 5.16 -7.05 14.56
C GLU A 35 6.60 -7.29 14.12
N ASN A 36 7.40 -6.22 14.10
CA ASN A 36 8.83 -6.20 13.79
C ASN A 36 9.19 -6.56 12.34
N ARG A 37 8.20 -6.75 11.46
CA ARG A 37 8.44 -7.11 10.06
C ARG A 37 8.61 -5.91 9.13
N VAL A 38 7.85 -4.84 9.37
CA VAL A 38 7.87 -3.64 8.50
C VAL A 38 8.45 -2.42 9.19
N GLU A 39 8.40 -2.39 10.52
CA GLU A 39 8.86 -1.29 11.37
C GLU A 39 10.40 -1.26 11.45
N ASN A 40 11.03 -2.43 11.37
CA ASN A 40 12.48 -2.61 11.38
C ASN A 40 13.12 -2.46 9.99
N LEU A 41 12.31 -2.32 8.93
CA LEU A 41 12.84 -2.08 7.60
C LEU A 41 13.16 -0.58 7.46
N ALA A 42 14.44 -0.23 7.60
CA ALA A 42 14.96 1.07 7.17
C ALA A 42 14.87 1.14 5.64
N GLY A 43 13.71 1.56 5.13
CA GLY A 43 13.54 1.85 3.71
C GLY A 43 14.21 3.18 3.35
N CYS A 44 14.74 3.29 2.12
CA CYS A 44 15.32 4.49 1.47
C CYS A 44 15.15 5.84 2.20
N GLY A 45 15.96 6.10 3.23
CA GLY A 45 16.03 7.38 3.94
C GLY A 45 14.91 7.69 4.92
N LEU A 46 14.13 6.70 5.38
CA LEU A 46 13.20 6.87 6.51
C LEU A 46 13.79 6.32 7.80
N GLU A 47 13.50 7.01 8.90
CA GLU A 47 13.73 6.54 10.27
C GLU A 47 12.97 5.22 10.51
N SER A 48 13.54 4.37 11.37
CA SER A 48 12.85 3.16 11.83
C SER A 48 11.49 3.53 12.44
N SER A 49 10.52 2.62 12.37
CA SER A 49 9.14 2.82 12.86
C SER A 49 8.25 3.80 12.07
N THR A 50 8.72 4.37 10.96
CA THR A 50 7.88 5.24 10.10
C THR A 50 6.84 4.44 9.30
N THR A 51 7.12 3.16 9.02
CA THR A 51 6.21 2.27 8.29
C THR A 51 5.41 1.41 9.27
N THR A 52 4.10 1.35 9.09
CA THR A 52 3.17 0.58 9.96
C THR A 52 2.11 -0.13 9.12
N CYS A 53 1.09 -0.70 9.76
CA CYS A 53 -0.09 -1.30 9.14
C CYS A 53 -1.40 -0.66 9.64
N LEU A 54 -2.46 -0.80 8.85
CA LEU A 54 -3.79 -0.26 9.16
C LEU A 54 -4.32 -0.76 10.52
N GLN A 55 -4.13 -2.04 10.83
CA GLN A 55 -4.57 -2.59 12.11
C GLN A 55 -3.92 -1.89 13.31
N ARG A 56 -2.65 -1.49 13.21
CA ARG A 56 -1.96 -0.78 14.30
C ARG A 56 -2.46 0.65 14.49
N LEU A 57 -3.03 1.23 13.45
CA LEU A 57 -3.72 2.53 13.51
C LEU A 57 -5.19 2.39 13.92
N GLY A 58 -5.63 1.21 14.36
CA GLY A 58 -7.00 0.95 14.81
C GLY A 58 -7.97 0.57 13.68
N HIS A 59 -7.49 0.38 12.45
CA HIS A 59 -8.30 -0.03 11.31
C HIS A 59 -8.20 -1.54 11.08
N ASN A 60 -9.07 -2.30 11.73
CA ASN A 60 -9.19 -3.74 11.49
C ASN A 60 -10.16 -4.00 10.33
N LEU A 61 -9.62 -4.27 9.14
CA LEU A 61 -10.39 -4.48 7.91
C LEU A 61 -10.09 -5.87 7.35
N PRO A 62 -11.12 -6.65 6.95
CA PRO A 62 -10.90 -7.88 6.22
C PRO A 62 -10.31 -7.56 4.85
N ARG A 63 -9.42 -8.42 4.36
CA ARG A 63 -8.73 -8.27 3.07
C ARG A 63 -9.71 -8.02 1.92
N ASP A 64 -10.86 -8.69 1.93
CA ASP A 64 -11.84 -8.60 0.84
C ASP A 64 -12.45 -7.21 0.73
N LYS A 65 -12.70 -6.52 1.85
CA LYS A 65 -13.18 -5.12 1.83
C LYS A 65 -12.21 -4.16 1.16
N VAL A 66 -10.90 -4.40 1.33
CA VAL A 66 -9.85 -3.60 0.69
C VAL A 66 -9.82 -3.87 -0.81
N ILE A 67 -9.98 -5.13 -1.21
CA ILE A 67 -10.03 -5.53 -2.62
C ILE A 67 -11.27 -4.93 -3.29
N ASP A 68 -12.45 -5.05 -2.67
CA ASP A 68 -13.69 -4.46 -3.18
C ASP A 68 -13.55 -2.94 -3.40
N SER A 69 -12.93 -2.26 -2.44
CA SER A 69 -12.67 -0.81 -2.53
C SER A 69 -11.74 -0.46 -3.69
N LEU A 70 -10.71 -1.29 -3.94
CA LEU A 70 -9.81 -1.11 -5.08
C LEU A 70 -10.54 -1.34 -6.41
N ILE A 71 -11.37 -2.38 -6.49
CA ILE A 71 -12.15 -2.72 -7.70
C ILE A 71 -13.17 -1.63 -8.03
N ASP A 72 -13.84 -1.03 -7.04
CA ASP A 72 -14.79 0.08 -7.28
C ASP A 72 -14.09 1.39 -7.69
N THR A 73 -12.87 1.63 -7.19
CA THR A 73 -12.16 2.90 -7.40
C THR A 73 -11.30 2.88 -8.67
N MET A 74 -10.62 1.78 -8.95
CA MET A 74 -9.66 1.65 -10.07
C MET A 74 -10.24 2.04 -11.44
N PRO A 75 -11.48 1.65 -11.83
CA PRO A 75 -12.08 2.01 -13.11
C PRO A 75 -12.12 3.51 -13.36
N LYS A 76 -12.52 4.25 -12.32
CA LYS A 76 -12.68 5.71 -12.33
C LYS A 76 -11.32 6.41 -12.46
N ILE A 77 -10.29 5.88 -11.81
CA ILE A 77 -8.94 6.47 -11.83
C ILE A 77 -8.19 6.15 -13.13
N LEU A 78 -8.35 4.94 -13.66
CA LEU A 78 -7.65 4.50 -14.88
C LEU A 78 -8.41 4.81 -16.17
N ASN A 79 -9.63 5.36 -16.07
CA ASN A 79 -10.55 5.53 -17.19
C ASN A 79 -10.73 4.22 -17.99
N ARG A 80 -10.97 3.11 -17.28
CA ARG A 80 -11.18 1.78 -17.87
C ARG A 80 -12.37 1.10 -17.22
N SER A 81 -13.14 0.32 -17.98
CA SER A 81 -14.21 -0.52 -17.43
C SER A 81 -13.64 -1.82 -16.84
N THR A 82 -14.23 -2.29 -15.74
CA THR A 82 -14.09 -3.69 -15.29
C THR A 82 -14.95 -4.59 -16.18
N VAL A 83 -14.42 -5.76 -16.53
CA VAL A 83 -15.13 -6.80 -17.30
C VAL A 83 -15.91 -7.69 -16.36
#